data_AF-A0A519IAU3-F1
#
_entry.id   AF-A0A519IAU3-F1
#
_cell.length_a   1.000
_cell.length_b   1.000
_cell.length_c   1.000
_cell.angle_alpha   90.00
_cell.angle_beta   90.00
_cell.angle_gamma   90.00
#
_symmetry.space_group_name_H-M   'P 1'
#
loop_
_entity.id
_entity.type
_entity.pdbx_description
1 polymer ?
#
loop_
_entity_poly.entity_id
_entity_poly.type
_entity_poly.pdbx_seq_one_letter_code
_entity_poly.pdbx_strand_id
1 'polypeptide(L)'
;MNIFSFMRQFTIRMRMLGAIGVVLGLLGLLGGAGMLGMFRIHDMSQNFMDNSFAKVGYMAELRGEMGAIRQFEKDMIIGYEKPEAVKASHTKWLQSQDKAKKIAAKFLEGEDDADNVVVRNIVTKLDSYR
;
A
#
# COMPACT_ATOMS: atom_id res chain seq x y z
N MET A 1 17.28 57.06 -5.53
CA MET A 1 16.27 56.82 -6.59
C MET A 1 14.88 56.57 -5.98
N ASN A 2 14.22 57.67 -5.63
CA ASN A 2 12.80 58.03 -5.78
C ASN A 2 11.64 57.00 -5.90
N ILE A 3 11.65 55.85 -5.22
CA ILE A 3 10.41 55.09 -4.95
C ILE A 3 9.33 55.98 -4.28
N PHE A 4 9.77 56.92 -3.44
CA PHE A 4 8.90 57.91 -2.80
C PHE A 4 8.31 58.96 -3.75
N SER A 5 8.96 59.25 -4.88
CA SER A 5 8.41 60.15 -5.90
C SER A 5 7.29 59.49 -6.70
N PHE A 6 7.39 58.17 -6.88
CA PHE A 6 6.34 57.37 -7.55
C PHE A 6 5.10 57.22 -6.66
N MET A 7 5.27 57.08 -5.33
CA MET A 7 4.16 57.07 -4.36
C MET A 7 3.31 58.36 -4.36
N ARG A 8 3.89 59.49 -4.76
CA ARG A 8 3.19 60.78 -4.83
C ARG A 8 2.39 60.96 -6.13
N GLN A 9 2.66 60.15 -7.16
CA GLN A 9 1.90 60.15 -8.43
C GLN A 9 0.70 59.18 -8.39
N PHE A 10 0.65 58.28 -7.40
CA PHE A 10 -0.48 57.37 -7.23
C PHE A 10 -1.62 58.03 -6.47
N THR A 11 -2.77 58.16 -7.13
CA THR A 11 -4.02 58.58 -6.49
C THR A 11 -4.43 57.59 -5.40
N ILE A 12 -5.13 58.09 -4.37
CA ILE A 12 -5.61 57.29 -3.22
C ILE A 12 -6.37 56.03 -3.67
N ARG A 13 -7.14 56.14 -4.78
CA ARG A 13 -7.87 55.01 -5.36
C ARG A 13 -6.95 53.90 -5.90
N MET A 14 -5.82 54.22 -6.52
CA MET A 14 -4.93 53.21 -7.09
C MET A 14 -4.23 52.37 -6.00
N ARG A 15 -3.89 53.00 -4.86
CA ARG A 15 -3.33 52.28 -3.70
C ARG A 15 -4.37 51.36 -3.04
N MET A 16 -5.64 51.79 -2.99
CA MET A 16 -6.74 50.99 -2.43
C MET A 16 -7.09 49.79 -3.31
N LEU A 17 -7.19 49.98 -4.64
CA LEU A 17 -7.42 48.89 -5.59
C LEU A 17 -6.24 47.92 -5.67
N GLY A 18 -5.00 48.43 -5.60
CA GLY A 18 -3.81 47.60 -5.54
C GLY A 18 -3.77 46.72 -4.29
N ALA A 19 -4.13 47.26 -3.12
CA ALA A 19 -4.22 46.49 -1.89
C ALA A 19 -5.27 45.37 -1.98
N ILE A 20 -6.44 45.66 -2.56
CA ILE A 20 -7.49 44.64 -2.78
C ILE A 20 -6.97 43.54 -3.72
N GLY A 21 -6.32 43.90 -4.82
CA GLY A 21 -5.75 42.93 -5.76
C GLY A 21 -4.70 42.02 -5.10
N VAL A 22 -3.83 42.57 -4.26
CA VAL A 22 -2.83 41.80 -3.51
C VAL A 22 -3.50 40.84 -2.52
N VAL A 23 -4.50 41.30 -1.76
CA VAL A 23 -5.22 40.45 -0.79
C VAL A 23 -5.96 39.32 -1.50
N LEU A 24 -6.66 39.61 -2.60
CA LEU A 24 -7.34 38.58 -3.39
C LEU A 24 -6.36 37.58 -4.00
N GLY A 25 -5.21 38.05 -4.50
CA GLY A 25 -4.15 37.17 -5.01
C GLY A 25 -3.57 36.24 -3.93
N LEU A 26 -3.31 36.78 -2.74
CA LEU A 26 -2.83 35.99 -1.60
C LEU A 26 -3.88 34.97 -1.13
N LEU A 27 -5.15 35.34 -1.08
CA LEU A 27 -6.24 34.40 -0.75
C LEU A 27 -6.38 33.29 -1.80
N GLY A 28 -6.27 33.63 -3.08
CA GLY A 28 -6.29 32.66 -4.17
C GLY A 28 -5.13 31.66 -4.09
N LEU A 29 -3.92 32.16 -3.82
CA LEU A 29 -2.74 31.31 -3.62
C LEU A 29 -2.87 30.41 -2.39
N LEU A 30 -3.33 30.95 -1.25
CA LEU A 30 -3.52 30.18 -0.03
C LEU A 30 -4.59 29.10 -0.21
N GLY A 31 -5.74 29.46 -0.79
CA GLY A 31 -6.83 28.52 -1.08
C GLY A 31 -6.43 27.46 -2.12
N GLY A 32 -5.74 27.87 -3.19
CA GLY A 32 -5.25 26.97 -4.23
C GLY A 32 -4.18 26.00 -3.71
N ALA A 33 -3.21 26.49 -2.94
CA ALA A 33 -2.19 25.65 -2.32
C ALA A 33 -2.79 24.67 -1.29
N GLY A 34 -3.78 25.11 -0.50
CA GLY A 34 -4.50 24.25 0.44
C GLY A 34 -5.28 23.14 -0.27
N MET A 35 -5.95 23.48 -1.37
CA MET A 35 -6.70 22.51 -2.18
C MET A 35 -5.78 21.49 -2.87
N LEU A 36 -4.66 21.95 -3.47
CA LEU A 36 -3.64 21.05 -4.03
C LEU A 36 -2.99 20.16 -2.97
N GLY A 37 -2.77 20.70 -1.76
CA GLY A 37 -2.30 19.92 -0.61
C GLY A 37 -3.28 18.80 -0.25
N MET A 38 -4.59 19.11 -0.17
CA MET A 38 -5.62 18.11 0.12
C MET A 38 -5.74 17.05 -0.97
N PHE A 39 -5.73 17.42 -2.25
CA PHE A 39 -5.76 16.43 -3.35
C PHE A 39 -4.54 15.50 -3.33
N ARG A 40 -3.35 16.05 -3.10
CA ARG A 40 -2.13 15.23 -3.01
C ARG A 40 -2.16 14.26 -1.82
N ILE A 41 -2.68 14.70 -0.68
CA ILE A 41 -2.84 13.83 0.49
C ILE A 41 -3.88 12.74 0.23
N HIS A 42 -4.97 13.08 -0.48
CA HIS A 42 -6.01 12.12 -0.83
C HIS A 42 -5.48 11.03 -1.78
N ASP A 43 -4.80 11.41 -2.86
CA ASP A 43 -4.19 10.46 -3.80
C ASP A 43 -3.15 9.56 -3.10
N MET A 44 -2.33 10.14 -2.22
CA MET A 44 -1.34 9.38 -1.46
C MET A 44 -2.00 8.42 -0.46
N SER A 45 -3.08 8.86 0.19
CA SER A 45 -3.85 8.02 1.11
C SER A 45 -4.56 6.89 0.39
N GLN A 46 -5.10 7.15 -0.80
CA GLN A 46 -5.80 6.15 -1.60
C GLN A 46 -4.82 5.08 -2.13
N ASN A 47 -3.68 5.50 -2.66
CA ASN A 47 -2.61 4.58 -3.06
C ASN A 47 -2.10 3.70 -1.90
N PHE A 48 -1.97 4.27 -0.70
CA PHE A 48 -1.58 3.52 0.50
C PHE A 48 -2.65 2.52 0.93
N MET A 49 -3.92 2.92 0.87
CA MET A 49 -5.04 2.09 1.31
C MET A 49 -5.27 0.93 0.35
N ASP A 50 -5.17 1.17 -0.95
CA ASP A 50 -5.42 0.17 -1.98
C ASP A 50 -4.27 -0.85 -2.11
N ASN A 51 -3.01 -0.40 -1.97
CA ASN A 51 -1.86 -1.29 -2.16
C ASN A 51 -1.24 -1.78 -0.86
N SER A 52 -0.93 -0.89 0.09
CA SER A 52 -0.15 -1.27 1.28
C SER A 52 -0.99 -2.04 2.30
N PHE A 53 -2.25 -1.65 2.51
CA PHE A 53 -3.11 -2.33 3.48
C PHE A 53 -3.51 -3.75 3.01
N ALA A 54 -3.84 -3.89 1.72
CA ALA A 54 -4.13 -5.19 1.11
C ALA A 54 -2.92 -6.14 1.18
N LYS A 55 -1.71 -5.64 0.87
CA LYS A 55 -0.46 -6.42 0.95
C LYS A 55 -0.17 -6.92 2.37
N VAL A 56 -0.38 -6.09 3.41
CA VAL A 56 -0.22 -6.53 4.80
C VAL A 56 -1.24 -7.62 5.17
N GLY A 57 -2.47 -7.49 4.71
CA GLY A 57 -3.52 -8.52 4.88
C GLY A 57 -3.12 -9.86 4.25
N TYR A 58 -2.69 -9.85 2.99
CA TYR A 58 -2.20 -11.04 2.31
C TYR A 58 -0.98 -11.65 3.01
N MET A 59 -0.12 -10.84 3.64
CA MET A 59 1.06 -11.35 4.36
C MET A 59 0.66 -12.09 5.63
N ALA A 60 -0.34 -11.57 6.34
CA ALA A 60 -0.91 -12.22 7.51
C ALA A 60 -1.56 -13.56 7.13
N GLU A 61 -2.32 -13.60 6.03
CA GLU A 61 -2.92 -14.83 5.51
C GLU A 61 -1.85 -15.85 5.08
N LEU A 62 -0.82 -15.43 4.33
CA LEU A 62 0.28 -16.28 3.92
C LEU A 62 1.02 -16.87 5.12
N ARG A 63 1.29 -16.07 6.15
CA ARG A 63 1.91 -16.54 7.40
C ARG A 63 1.01 -17.55 8.12
N GLY A 64 -0.30 -17.34 8.11
CA GLY A 64 -1.29 -18.27 8.66
C GLY A 64 -1.27 -19.62 7.95
N GLU A 65 -1.35 -19.62 6.61
CA GLU A 65 -1.32 -20.85 5.80
C GLU A 65 0.03 -21.57 5.92
N MET A 66 1.16 -20.86 5.94
CA MET A 66 2.47 -21.50 6.21
C MET A 66 2.54 -22.12 7.61
N GLY A 67 1.88 -21.51 8.61
CA GLY A 67 1.72 -22.10 9.94
C GLY A 67 0.91 -23.39 9.90
N ALA A 68 -0.18 -23.42 9.12
CA ALA A 68 -1.03 -24.59 8.93
C ALA A 68 -0.28 -25.73 8.20
N ILE A 69 0.49 -25.43 7.14
CA ILE A 69 1.36 -26.39 6.45
C ILE A 69 2.27 -27.10 7.47
N ARG A 70 2.98 -26.33 8.30
CA ARG A 70 3.88 -26.89 9.33
C ARG A 70 3.15 -27.70 10.39
N GLN A 71 1.91 -27.32 10.72
CA GLN A 71 1.09 -28.09 11.66
C GLN A 71 0.67 -29.43 11.05
N PHE A 72 0.19 -29.45 9.81
CA PHE A 72 -0.22 -30.68 9.13
C PHE A 72 0.95 -31.62 8.87
N GLU A 73 2.15 -31.11 8.59
CA GLU A 73 3.38 -31.91 8.54
C GLU A 73 3.64 -32.62 9.88
N LYS A 74 3.50 -31.90 11.00
CA LYS A 74 3.64 -32.51 12.33
C LYS A 74 2.54 -33.54 12.58
N ASP A 75 1.30 -33.26 12.20
CA ASP A 75 0.18 -34.19 12.38
C ASP A 75 0.39 -35.49 11.56
N MET A 76 1.01 -35.41 10.37
CA MET A 76 1.40 -36.59 9.61
C MET A 76 2.47 -37.41 10.33
N ILE A 77 3.48 -36.77 10.93
CA ILE A 77 4.55 -37.45 11.67
C ILE A 77 4.02 -38.08 12.96
N ILE A 78 3.17 -37.36 13.70
CA ILE A 78 2.57 -37.85 14.96
C ILE A 78 1.59 -38.99 14.69
N GLY A 79 0.79 -38.87 13.62
CA GLY A 79 -0.19 -39.87 13.20
C GLY A 79 0.36 -41.00 12.35
N TYR A 80 1.69 -41.12 12.19
CA TYR A 80 2.35 -42.07 11.28
C TYR A 80 1.85 -43.51 11.43
N GLU A 81 1.54 -43.94 12.66
CA GLU A 81 1.05 -45.29 12.95
C GLU A 81 -0.35 -45.57 12.40
N LYS A 82 -1.11 -44.53 12.03
CA LYS A 82 -2.47 -44.61 11.49
C LYS A 82 -2.51 -44.07 10.06
N PRO A 83 -2.50 -44.93 9.03
CA PRO A 83 -2.44 -44.51 7.63
C PRO A 83 -3.62 -43.62 7.20
N GLU A 84 -4.78 -43.76 7.84
CA GLU A 84 -5.94 -42.88 7.61
C GLU A 84 -5.71 -41.46 8.12
N ALA A 85 -5.09 -41.30 9.29
CA ALA A 85 -4.76 -39.99 9.86
C ALA A 85 -3.70 -39.28 9.03
N VAL A 86 -2.70 -40.02 8.53
CA VAL A 86 -1.68 -39.49 7.61
C VAL A 86 -2.31 -39.00 6.31
N LYS A 87 -3.21 -39.78 5.69
CA LYS A 87 -3.91 -39.37 4.45
C LYS A 87 -4.77 -38.12 4.66
N ALA A 88 -5.46 -38.02 5.79
CA ALA A 88 -6.27 -36.85 6.13
C ALA A 88 -5.40 -35.59 6.31
N SER A 89 -4.30 -35.69 7.07
CA SER A 89 -3.36 -34.59 7.28
C SER A 89 -2.62 -34.20 5.99
N HIS A 90 -2.24 -35.16 5.14
CA HIS A 90 -1.64 -34.90 3.84
C HIS A 90 -2.59 -34.15 2.89
N THR A 91 -3.88 -34.50 2.91
CA THR A 91 -4.89 -33.78 2.11
C THR A 91 -5.02 -32.33 2.56
N LYS A 92 -5.01 -32.08 3.89
CA LYS A 92 -5.04 -30.72 4.45
C LYS A 92 -3.75 -29.94 4.15
N TRP A 93 -2.60 -30.60 4.19
CA TRP A 93 -1.31 -30.04 3.81
C TRP A 93 -1.30 -29.57 2.34
N LEU A 94 -1.76 -30.41 1.41
CA LEU A 94 -1.91 -30.04 -0.01
C LEU A 94 -2.84 -28.82 -0.19
N GLN A 95 -3.97 -28.79 0.52
CA GLN A 95 -4.91 -27.67 0.44
C GLN A 95 -4.30 -26.36 0.94
N SER A 96 -3.57 -26.37 2.06
CA SER A 96 -2.88 -25.17 2.57
C SER A 96 -1.71 -24.76 1.66
N GLN A 97 -1.01 -25.70 1.03
CA GLN A 97 0.01 -25.38 0.04
C GLN A 97 -0.60 -24.68 -1.18
N ASP A 98 -1.72 -25.17 -1.72
CA ASP A 98 -2.43 -24.54 -2.83
C ASP A 98 -2.96 -23.14 -2.47
N LYS A 99 -3.50 -22.97 -1.25
CA LYS A 99 -3.93 -21.66 -0.75
C LYS A 99 -2.78 -20.68 -0.62
N ALA A 100 -1.65 -21.11 -0.04
CA ALA A 100 -0.46 -20.28 0.08
C ALA A 100 0.04 -19.81 -1.30
N LYS A 101 0.02 -20.69 -2.32
CA LYS A 101 0.36 -20.31 -3.71
C LYS A 101 -0.62 -19.31 -4.30
N LYS A 102 -1.93 -19.47 -4.07
CA LYS A 102 -2.95 -18.51 -4.54
C LYS A 102 -2.78 -17.14 -3.88
N ILE A 103 -2.50 -17.08 -2.59
CA ILE A 103 -2.25 -15.82 -1.87
C ILE A 103 -0.96 -15.17 -2.37
N ALA A 104 0.10 -15.95 -2.57
CA ALA A 104 1.34 -15.45 -3.16
C ALA A 104 1.15 -14.94 -4.61
N ALA A 105 0.27 -15.54 -5.39
CA ALA A 105 -0.06 -15.03 -6.72
C ALA A 105 -0.75 -13.65 -6.65
N LYS A 106 -1.66 -13.43 -5.69
CA LYS A 106 -2.30 -12.12 -5.46
C LYS A 106 -1.31 -11.03 -5.08
N PHE A 107 -0.21 -11.37 -4.40
CA PHE A 107 0.86 -10.42 -4.14
C PHE A 107 1.56 -9.94 -5.41
N LEU A 108 1.60 -10.78 -6.46
CA LEU A 108 2.18 -10.45 -7.76
C LEU A 108 1.19 -9.74 -8.69
N GLU A 109 -0.09 -9.64 -8.31
CA GLU A 109 -1.10 -8.87 -9.04
C GLU A 109 -0.92 -7.38 -8.69
N GLY A 110 -0.13 -6.66 -9.49
CA GLY A 110 0.16 -5.23 -9.28
C GLY A 110 1.41 -4.76 -10.03
N GLU A 111 1.89 -3.55 -9.71
CA GLU A 111 3.20 -3.08 -10.19
C GLU A 111 4.33 -3.98 -9.67
N ASP A 112 5.35 -4.20 -10.52
CA ASP A 112 6.50 -5.01 -10.14
C ASP A 112 7.38 -4.21 -9.16
N ASP A 113 7.25 -4.52 -7.87
CA ASP A 113 7.96 -3.85 -6.78
C ASP A 113 9.05 -4.75 -6.17
N ALA A 114 9.77 -4.21 -5.18
CA ALA A 114 10.80 -4.96 -4.47
C ALA A 114 10.25 -6.18 -3.71
N ASP A 115 8.96 -6.17 -3.34
CA ASP A 115 8.32 -7.23 -2.56
C ASP A 115 8.02 -8.46 -3.44
N ASN A 116 7.76 -8.24 -4.73
CA ASN A 116 7.53 -9.32 -5.69
C ASN A 116 8.69 -10.31 -5.79
N VAL A 117 9.93 -9.87 -5.61
CA VAL A 117 11.10 -10.75 -5.57
C VAL A 117 11.04 -11.71 -4.37
N VAL A 118 10.63 -11.20 -3.21
CA VAL A 118 10.49 -12.00 -1.98
C VAL A 118 9.36 -13.01 -2.14
N VAL A 119 8.24 -12.60 -2.71
CA VAL A 119 7.08 -13.46 -2.95
C VAL A 119 7.42 -14.58 -3.94
N ARG A 120 8.10 -14.27 -5.06
CA ARG A 120 8.58 -15.29 -6.01
C ARG A 120 9.52 -16.30 -5.36
N ASN A 121 10.40 -15.85 -4.45
CA ASN A 121 11.27 -16.74 -3.68
C ASN A 121 10.47 -17.66 -2.74
N ILE A 122 9.39 -17.16 -2.11
CA ILE A 122 8.50 -17.97 -1.28
C ILE A 122 7.80 -19.04 -2.13
N VAL A 123 7.25 -18.67 -3.29
CA VAL A 123 6.61 -19.62 -4.23
C VAL A 123 7.60 -20.70 -4.66
N THR A 124 8.81 -20.30 -5.05
CA THR A 124 9.87 -21.24 -5.46
C THR A 124 10.19 -22.25 -4.35
N LYS A 125 10.28 -21.78 -3.10
CA LYS A 125 10.49 -22.66 -1.94
C LYS A 125 9.29 -23.58 -1.71
N LEU A 126 8.07 -23.08 -1.79
CA LEU A 126 6.86 -23.90 -1.67
C LEU A 126 6.78 -24.98 -2.76
N ASP A 127 7.22 -24.70 -3.99
CA ASP A 127 7.29 -25.69 -5.06
C ASP A 127 8.39 -26.75 -4.81
N SER A 128 9.48 -26.38 -4.12
CA SER A 128 10.55 -27.32 -3.76
C SER A 128 10.17 -28.31 -2.65
N TYR A 129 9.06 -28.09 -1.93
CA TYR A 129 8.55 -29.00 -0.89
C TYR A 129 7.80 -30.22 -1.46
N ARG A 130 7.82 -30.41 -2.78
CA ARG A 130 7.10 -31.49 -3.47
C ARG A 130 7.79 -32.85 -3.37
#